data_AF-A6UU32-F1
#
_entry.id   AF-A6UU32-F1
#
_cell.length_a   1.000
_cell.length_b   1.000
_cell.length_c   1.000
_cell.angle_alpha   90.00
_cell.angle_beta   90.00
_cell.angle_gamma   90.00
#
_symmetry.space_group_name_H-M   'P 1'
#
loop_
_entity.id
_entity.type
_entity.pdbx_description
1 polymer ?
#
loop_
_entity_poly.entity_id
_entity_poly.type
_entity_poly.pdbx_seq_one_letter_code
_entity_poly.pdbx_strand_id
1 'polypeptide(L)'
;MKNSVYSHQLVIYKIIKNLCTNKILYGIFRILEEARWEYEYKRYREKYDIHPTFRFNGPGITLYGNGKIILGENSYIGRYSSIQSVDGCIVKIGNNCAISHYVMIYTANAVADQDFNKPRDQRKIKKGNVIIEDFCWIGAQTFITEGVNIGQNAAVVGANSVVTKDIPPHSIAVGCPTKVIKFKSYLNDKDIIKLAKDYWNILHQNLKKHLLTQYEELNNLGD
;
A
#
# COMPACT_ATOMS: atom_id res chain seq x y z
N MET A 1 55.92 5.20 -10.76
CA MET A 1 54.80 4.22 -10.68
C MET A 1 53.43 4.83 -10.36
N LYS A 2 53.29 6.03 -9.76
CA LYS A 2 51.96 6.62 -9.49
C LYS A 2 51.20 7.12 -10.74
N ASN A 3 51.89 7.49 -11.83
CA ASN A 3 51.26 8.12 -13.00
C ASN A 3 50.45 7.19 -13.94
N SER A 4 50.67 5.87 -13.94
CA SER A 4 49.92 4.96 -14.84
C SER A 4 48.59 4.49 -14.28
N VAL A 5 48.38 4.57 -12.95
CA VAL A 5 47.11 4.19 -12.32
C VAL A 5 46.04 5.27 -12.53
N TYR A 6 46.43 6.55 -12.51
CA TYR A 6 45.52 7.67 -12.80
C TYR A 6 45.02 7.66 -14.26
N SER A 7 45.84 7.22 -15.22
CA SER A 7 45.45 7.19 -16.63
C SER A 7 44.39 6.12 -16.93
N HIS A 8 44.46 4.94 -16.30
CA HIS A 8 43.45 3.89 -16.45
C HIS A 8 42.11 4.26 -15.80
N GLN A 9 42.14 4.87 -14.61
CA GLN A 9 40.91 5.37 -13.97
C GLN A 9 40.22 6.45 -14.81
N LEU A 10 40.99 7.35 -15.44
CA LEU A 10 40.47 8.38 -16.36
C LEU A 10 39.86 7.79 -17.64
N VAL A 11 40.44 6.72 -18.18
CA VAL A 11 39.91 6.02 -19.36
C VAL A 11 38.60 5.31 -19.00
N ILE A 12 38.56 4.57 -17.90
CA ILE A 12 37.33 3.91 -17.40
C ILE A 12 36.24 4.96 -17.13
N TYR A 13 36.59 6.07 -16.46
CA TYR A 13 35.65 7.17 -16.22
C TYR A 13 35.10 7.75 -17.53
N LYS A 14 35.94 7.96 -18.56
CA LYS A 14 35.48 8.46 -19.87
C LYS A 14 34.58 7.45 -20.59
N ILE A 15 34.88 6.15 -20.51
CA ILE A 15 34.05 5.08 -21.08
C ILE A 15 32.69 5.06 -20.38
N ILE A 16 32.67 5.01 -19.04
CA ILE A 16 31.43 5.05 -18.25
C ILE A 16 30.65 6.33 -18.56
N LYS A 17 31.30 7.49 -18.56
CA LYS A 17 30.67 8.77 -18.89
C LYS A 17 30.05 8.74 -20.27
N ASN A 18 30.75 8.26 -21.30
CA ASN A 18 30.22 8.12 -22.65
C ASN A 18 29.06 7.12 -22.73
N LEU A 19 29.13 5.99 -22.03
CA LEU A 19 28.03 5.02 -21.97
C LEU A 19 26.80 5.64 -21.29
N CYS A 20 27.00 6.36 -20.18
CA CYS A 20 25.95 7.03 -19.41
C CYS A 20 25.34 8.24 -20.14
N THR A 21 26.09 8.94 -21.00
CA THR A 21 25.59 10.09 -21.77
C THR A 21 25.10 9.72 -23.17
N ASN A 22 25.29 8.48 -23.60
CA ASN A 22 24.83 8.02 -24.91
C ASN A 22 23.32 7.80 -24.90
N LYS A 23 22.60 8.73 -25.55
CA LYS A 23 21.13 8.72 -25.67
C LYS A 23 20.58 7.45 -26.33
N ILE A 24 21.33 6.83 -27.25
CA ILE A 24 20.91 5.59 -27.93
C ILE A 24 20.94 4.43 -26.92
N LEU A 25 22.04 4.28 -26.18
CA LEU A 25 22.17 3.24 -25.15
C LEU A 25 21.12 3.41 -24.04
N TYR A 26 20.88 4.65 -23.60
CA TYR A 26 19.81 4.95 -22.64
C TYR A 26 18.42 4.59 -23.19
N GLY A 27 18.15 4.89 -24.45
CA GLY A 27 16.90 4.52 -25.12
C GLY A 27 16.70 3.00 -25.18
N ILE A 28 17.74 2.25 -25.56
CA ILE A 28 17.72 0.78 -25.56
C ILE A 28 17.44 0.24 -24.16
N PHE A 29 18.14 0.75 -23.15
CA PHE A 29 17.95 0.34 -21.76
C PHE A 29 16.50 0.55 -21.31
N ARG A 30 15.90 1.71 -21.62
CA ARG A 30 14.51 2.00 -21.29
C ARG A 30 13.53 1.02 -21.92
N ILE A 31 13.71 0.70 -23.20
CA ILE A 31 12.85 -0.26 -23.90
C ILE A 31 12.96 -1.65 -23.25
N LEU A 32 14.18 -2.08 -22.91
CA LEU A 32 14.39 -3.36 -22.23
C LEU A 32 13.76 -3.38 -20.84
N GLU A 33 13.84 -2.27 -20.10
CA GLU A 33 13.20 -2.14 -18.79
C GLU A 33 11.67 -2.20 -18.90
N GLU A 34 11.09 -1.46 -19.84
CA GLU A 34 9.64 -1.46 -20.11
C GLU A 34 9.17 -2.87 -20.51
N ALA A 35 9.86 -3.53 -21.44
CA ALA A 35 9.56 -4.90 -21.88
C ALA A 35 9.66 -5.91 -20.73
N ARG A 36 10.66 -5.77 -19.84
CA ARG A 36 10.79 -6.61 -18.64
C ARG A 36 9.56 -6.48 -17.76
N TRP A 37 9.10 -5.26 -17.48
CA TRP A 37 7.94 -5.06 -16.61
C TRP A 37 6.64 -5.54 -17.24
N GLU A 38 6.46 -5.35 -18.55
CA GLU A 38 5.33 -5.94 -19.27
C GLU A 38 5.30 -7.47 -19.18
N TYR A 39 6.47 -8.11 -19.31
CA TYR A 39 6.61 -9.55 -19.15
C TYR A 39 6.27 -10.01 -17.72
N GLU A 40 6.78 -9.33 -16.70
CA GLU A 40 6.44 -9.66 -15.30
C GLU A 40 4.95 -9.47 -15.01
N TYR A 41 4.33 -8.42 -15.54
CA TYR A 41 2.89 -8.19 -15.36
C TYR A 41 2.02 -9.23 -16.05
N LYS A 42 2.46 -9.79 -17.19
CA LYS A 42 1.83 -10.98 -17.79
C LYS A 42 1.96 -12.19 -16.87
N ARG A 43 3.15 -12.49 -16.35
CA ARG A 43 3.36 -13.60 -15.41
C ARG A 43 2.51 -13.48 -14.15
N TYR A 44 2.32 -12.28 -13.65
CA TYR A 44 1.42 -12.05 -12.51
C TYR A 44 -0.02 -12.39 -12.83
N ARG A 45 -0.50 -12.08 -14.04
CA ARG A 45 -1.87 -12.46 -14.48
C ARG A 45 -2.06 -13.95 -14.68
N GLU A 46 -0.99 -14.67 -15.02
CA GLU A 46 -1.01 -16.14 -15.10
C GLU A 46 -1.03 -16.77 -13.69
N LYS A 47 -0.35 -16.13 -12.72
CA LYS A 47 -0.18 -16.67 -11.37
C LYS A 47 -1.32 -16.31 -10.41
N TYR A 48 -1.86 -15.10 -10.51
CA TYR A 48 -2.80 -14.54 -9.54
C TYR A 48 -4.12 -14.14 -10.21
N ASP A 49 -5.16 -13.94 -9.41
CA ASP A 49 -6.48 -13.50 -9.90
C ASP A 49 -6.47 -11.98 -10.11
N ILE A 50 -6.22 -11.55 -11.35
CA ILE A 50 -6.08 -10.14 -11.69
C ILE A 50 -7.03 -9.83 -12.82
N HIS A 51 -8.03 -8.98 -12.55
CA HIS A 51 -9.02 -8.58 -13.53
C HIS A 51 -8.35 -7.97 -14.78
N PRO A 52 -8.81 -8.26 -16.02
CA PRO A 52 -8.19 -7.76 -17.24
C PRO A 52 -8.03 -6.23 -17.29
N THR A 53 -8.96 -5.48 -16.71
CA THR A 53 -8.91 -4.00 -16.68
C THR A 53 -8.06 -3.43 -15.54
N PHE A 54 -7.56 -4.24 -14.60
CA PHE A 54 -6.65 -3.78 -13.56
C PHE A 54 -5.36 -3.22 -14.20
N ARG A 55 -4.89 -2.05 -13.78
CA ARG A 55 -3.72 -1.42 -14.38
C ARG A 55 -2.50 -1.44 -13.47
N PHE A 56 -1.39 -1.92 -14.01
CA PHE A 56 -0.07 -1.70 -13.46
C PHE A 56 0.46 -0.33 -13.93
N ASN A 57 0.40 0.67 -13.05
CA ASN A 57 0.70 2.06 -13.41
C ASN A 57 2.19 2.41 -13.19
N GLY A 58 3.03 1.88 -14.09
CA GLY A 58 4.46 2.12 -14.16
C GLY A 58 5.31 0.91 -13.73
N PRO A 59 6.64 1.04 -13.77
CA PRO A 59 7.58 -0.05 -13.49
C PRO A 59 7.70 -0.38 -12.00
N GLY A 60 8.37 -1.47 -11.66
CA GLY A 60 8.79 -1.74 -10.29
C GLY A 60 7.72 -2.34 -9.38
N ILE A 61 6.55 -2.71 -9.90
CA ILE A 61 5.49 -3.30 -9.10
C ILE A 61 5.83 -4.78 -8.87
N THR A 62 5.89 -5.18 -7.61
CA THR A 62 6.29 -6.54 -7.20
C THR A 62 5.14 -7.27 -6.52
N LEU A 63 4.75 -8.43 -7.06
CA LEU A 63 3.74 -9.29 -6.48
C LEU A 63 4.37 -10.65 -6.18
N TYR A 64 4.46 -11.05 -4.91
CA TYR A 64 5.20 -12.25 -4.53
C TYR A 64 4.62 -12.99 -3.32
N GLY A 65 5.16 -14.19 -3.10
CA GLY A 65 4.65 -15.18 -2.16
C GLY A 65 3.76 -16.23 -2.83
N ASN A 66 3.24 -17.15 -2.04
CA ASN A 66 2.48 -18.32 -2.48
C ASN A 66 1.00 -18.26 -2.06
N GLY A 67 0.60 -17.20 -1.35
CA GLY A 67 -0.79 -16.89 -1.04
C GLY A 67 -1.55 -16.34 -2.25
N LYS A 68 -2.83 -16.04 -2.04
CA LYS A 68 -3.70 -15.49 -3.08
C LYS A 68 -3.54 -13.98 -3.16
N ILE A 69 -3.50 -13.46 -4.38
CA ILE A 69 -3.63 -12.03 -4.67
C ILE A 69 -4.81 -11.88 -5.63
N ILE A 70 -5.75 -11.03 -5.28
CA ILE A 70 -7.00 -10.76 -6.02
C ILE A 70 -7.06 -9.26 -6.30
N LEU A 71 -7.06 -8.86 -7.58
CA LEU A 71 -7.02 -7.46 -8.00
C LEU A 71 -8.20 -7.13 -8.92
N GLY A 72 -9.11 -6.28 -8.42
CA GLY A 72 -10.41 -6.01 -9.01
C GLY A 72 -10.41 -5.10 -10.26
N GLU A 73 -11.60 -4.98 -10.84
CA GLU A 73 -11.89 -4.22 -12.04
C GLU A 73 -11.61 -2.72 -11.86
N ASN A 74 -11.09 -2.08 -12.93
CA ASN A 74 -10.91 -0.62 -13.04
C ASN A 74 -10.07 -0.01 -11.91
N SER A 75 -9.33 -0.86 -11.20
CA SER A 75 -8.38 -0.48 -10.17
C SER A 75 -6.98 -0.33 -10.76
N TYR A 76 -6.09 0.35 -10.04
CA TYR A 76 -4.68 0.40 -10.41
C TYR A 76 -3.77 0.37 -9.19
N ILE A 77 -2.52 -0.04 -9.41
CA ILE A 77 -1.43 0.12 -8.46
C ILE A 77 -0.25 0.83 -9.11
N GLY A 78 0.31 1.80 -8.38
CA GLY A 78 1.38 2.65 -8.85
C GLY A 78 2.76 2.00 -8.82
N ARG A 79 3.70 2.54 -9.62
CA ARG A 79 5.11 2.16 -9.64
C ARG A 79 5.75 1.93 -8.27
N TYR A 80 6.70 1.01 -8.23
CA TYR A 80 7.50 0.66 -7.04
C TYR A 80 6.69 0.21 -5.82
N SER A 81 5.46 -0.23 -6.03
CA SER A 81 4.64 -0.88 -5.02
C SER A 81 4.99 -2.35 -4.84
N SER A 82 4.62 -2.91 -3.69
CA SER A 82 4.89 -4.29 -3.32
C SER A 82 3.68 -4.92 -2.64
N ILE A 83 3.29 -6.11 -3.09
CA ILE A 83 2.28 -6.95 -2.45
C ILE A 83 2.88 -8.30 -2.11
N GLN A 84 2.86 -8.64 -0.81
CA GLN A 84 3.26 -9.94 -0.29
C GLN A 84 2.03 -10.71 0.21
N SER A 85 1.75 -11.86 -0.43
CA SER A 85 0.76 -12.82 0.05
C SER A 85 1.43 -14.15 0.39
N VAL A 86 1.51 -14.51 1.68
CA VAL A 86 2.09 -15.79 2.12
C VAL A 86 1.07 -16.93 2.09
N ASP A 87 1.54 -18.17 2.14
CA ASP A 87 0.68 -19.36 2.20
C ASP A 87 -0.41 -19.24 3.29
N GLY A 88 -1.65 -19.50 2.86
CA GLY A 88 -2.86 -19.41 3.69
C GLY A 88 -3.48 -18.01 3.79
N CYS A 89 -2.89 -16.99 3.18
CA CYS A 89 -3.40 -15.61 3.21
C CYS A 89 -3.90 -15.12 1.84
N ILE A 90 -4.67 -14.03 1.91
CA ILE A 90 -5.24 -13.33 0.76
C ILE A 90 -4.88 -11.85 0.85
N VAL A 91 -4.42 -11.27 -0.25
CA VAL A 91 -4.52 -9.83 -0.48
C VAL A 91 -5.62 -9.60 -1.51
N LYS A 92 -6.66 -8.84 -1.15
CA LYS A 92 -7.73 -8.42 -2.06
C LYS A 92 -7.68 -6.91 -2.22
N ILE A 93 -7.70 -6.44 -3.47
CA ILE A 93 -8.01 -5.06 -3.84
C ILE A 93 -9.29 -5.10 -4.65
N GLY A 94 -10.31 -4.39 -4.18
CA GLY A 94 -11.63 -4.32 -4.80
C GLY A 94 -11.63 -3.58 -6.14
N ASN A 95 -12.83 -3.29 -6.61
CA ASN A 95 -13.08 -2.59 -7.87
C ASN A 95 -12.95 -1.08 -7.69
N ASN A 96 -12.60 -0.36 -8.76
CA ASN A 96 -12.54 1.11 -8.81
C ASN A 96 -11.62 1.73 -7.73
N CYS A 97 -10.54 1.03 -7.37
CA CYS A 97 -9.59 1.45 -6.37
C CYS A 97 -8.38 2.17 -6.98
N ALA A 98 -7.91 3.20 -6.27
CA ALA A 98 -6.72 3.95 -6.62
C ALA A 98 -5.60 3.65 -5.61
N ILE A 99 -4.65 2.79 -5.98
CA ILE A 99 -3.48 2.49 -5.14
C ILE A 99 -2.29 3.27 -5.70
N SER A 100 -1.83 4.28 -4.96
CA SER A 100 -0.77 5.17 -5.41
C SER A 100 0.61 4.48 -5.45
N HIS A 101 1.65 5.25 -5.76
CA HIS A 101 3.03 4.77 -5.90
C HIS A 101 3.65 4.39 -4.55
N TYR A 102 4.60 3.45 -4.57
CA TYR A 102 5.36 3.01 -3.39
C TYR A 102 4.51 2.44 -2.24
N VAL A 103 3.28 2.01 -2.51
CA VAL A 103 2.43 1.34 -1.52
C VAL A 103 2.93 -0.09 -1.27
N MET A 104 2.98 -0.49 -0.01
CA MET A 104 3.43 -1.82 0.43
C MET A 104 2.33 -2.50 1.23
N ILE A 105 1.95 -3.72 0.84
CA ILE A 105 0.84 -4.49 1.41
C ILE A 105 1.31 -5.89 1.81
N TYR A 106 1.33 -6.19 3.11
CA TYR A 106 2.00 -7.38 3.64
C TYR A 106 1.01 -8.22 4.46
N THR A 107 0.94 -9.52 4.17
CA THR A 107 0.11 -10.49 4.91
C THR A 107 0.87 -11.23 6.02
N ALA A 108 2.18 -10.98 6.16
CA ALA A 108 2.98 -11.58 7.20
C ALA A 108 4.06 -10.62 7.70
N ASN A 109 4.26 -10.62 9.02
CA ASN A 109 5.36 -9.92 9.68
C ASN A 109 5.89 -10.76 10.84
N ALA A 110 7.16 -10.55 11.21
CA ALA A 110 7.69 -11.13 12.42
C ALA A 110 6.93 -10.57 13.64
N VAL A 111 6.57 -11.44 14.60
CA VAL A 111 6.07 -10.97 15.89
C VAL A 111 7.18 -10.17 16.56
N ALA A 112 6.94 -8.90 16.90
CA ALA A 112 8.00 -8.05 17.46
C ALA A 112 8.48 -8.55 18.83
N ASP A 113 7.55 -9.01 19.68
CA ASP A 113 7.81 -9.57 21.00
C ASP A 113 8.23 -11.06 20.90
N GLN A 114 9.47 -11.27 20.46
CA GLN A 114 10.11 -12.59 20.40
C GLN A 114 11.63 -12.50 20.47
N ASP A 115 12.29 -13.62 20.77
CA ASP A 115 13.75 -13.74 20.72
C ASP A 115 14.26 -14.00 19.29
N PHE A 116 14.96 -13.02 18.72
CA PHE A 116 15.52 -13.11 17.37
C PHE A 116 16.85 -13.89 17.30
N ASN A 117 17.43 -14.32 18.42
CA ASN A 117 18.58 -15.24 18.42
C ASN A 117 18.18 -16.65 18.00
N LYS A 118 16.89 -16.99 18.08
CA LYS A 118 16.39 -18.29 17.63
C LYS A 118 16.59 -18.49 16.12
N PRO A 119 16.83 -19.74 15.68
CA PRO A 119 16.79 -20.13 14.28
C PRO A 119 15.53 -19.62 13.57
N ARG A 120 15.64 -19.25 12.29
CA ARG A 120 14.56 -18.56 11.55
C ARG A 120 13.26 -19.37 11.49
N ASP A 121 13.37 -20.69 11.38
CA ASP A 121 12.28 -21.66 11.39
C ASP A 121 11.54 -21.75 12.73
N GLN A 122 12.16 -21.28 13.81
CA GLN A 122 11.56 -21.22 15.15
C GLN A 122 10.99 -19.84 15.51
N ARG A 123 11.14 -18.84 14.62
CA ARG A 123 10.62 -17.49 14.84
C ARG A 123 9.11 -17.43 14.56
N LYS A 124 8.39 -16.76 15.44
CA LYS A 124 6.95 -16.51 15.32
C LYS A 124 6.67 -15.49 14.23
N ILE A 125 5.72 -15.82 13.35
CA ILE A 125 5.23 -14.93 12.30
C ILE A 125 3.75 -14.67 12.57
N LYS A 126 3.36 -13.40 12.59
CA LYS A 126 1.96 -13.01 12.54
C LYS A 126 1.52 -13.01 11.08
N LYS A 127 0.37 -13.60 10.81
CA LYS A 127 -0.23 -13.67 9.47
C LYS A 127 -1.66 -13.15 9.50
N GLY A 128 -2.12 -12.61 8.40
CA GLY A 128 -3.51 -12.18 8.25
C GLY A 128 -3.81 -11.68 6.85
N ASN A 129 -5.06 -11.87 6.42
CA ASN A 129 -5.53 -11.34 5.15
C ASN A 129 -5.46 -9.81 5.15
N VAL A 130 -5.25 -9.24 3.98
CA VAL A 130 -5.40 -7.79 3.78
C VAL A 130 -6.47 -7.55 2.73
N ILE A 131 -7.56 -6.90 3.14
CA ILE A 131 -8.72 -6.67 2.28
C ILE A 131 -8.90 -5.18 2.11
N ILE A 132 -8.81 -4.70 0.87
CA ILE A 132 -9.15 -3.34 0.48
C ILE A 132 -10.42 -3.45 -0.35
N GLU A 133 -11.53 -2.95 0.17
CA GLU A 133 -12.82 -3.02 -0.51
C GLU A 133 -12.93 -1.99 -1.64
N ASP A 134 -14.06 -2.00 -2.35
CA ASP A 134 -14.27 -1.20 -3.55
C ASP A 134 -14.17 0.33 -3.28
N PHE A 135 -13.83 1.08 -4.33
CA PHE A 135 -13.78 2.54 -4.35
C PHE A 135 -12.77 3.16 -3.36
N CYS A 136 -11.79 2.38 -2.91
CA CYS A 136 -10.78 2.87 -1.98
C CYS A 136 -9.70 3.71 -2.66
N TRP A 137 -9.19 4.72 -1.95
CA TRP A 137 -8.01 5.48 -2.37
C TRP A 137 -6.89 5.36 -1.34
N ILE A 138 -5.75 4.82 -1.75
CA ILE A 138 -4.56 4.63 -0.91
C ILE A 138 -3.45 5.56 -1.38
N GLY A 139 -3.02 6.45 -0.50
CA GLY A 139 -1.98 7.46 -0.72
C GLY A 139 -0.59 6.86 -0.91
N ALA A 140 0.31 7.65 -1.52
CA ALA A 140 1.66 7.19 -1.84
C ALA A 140 2.44 6.81 -0.58
N GLN A 141 3.32 5.80 -0.70
CA GLN A 141 4.16 5.31 0.41
C GLN A 141 3.38 4.80 1.62
N THR A 142 2.10 4.42 1.44
CA THR A 142 1.33 3.78 2.53
C THR A 142 1.84 2.36 2.76
N PHE A 143 2.07 2.00 4.03
CA PHE A 143 2.30 0.62 4.46
C PHE A 143 1.04 0.07 5.12
N ILE A 144 0.62 -1.13 4.71
CA ILE A 144 -0.55 -1.83 5.25
C ILE A 144 -0.09 -3.16 5.85
N THR A 145 -0.31 -3.33 7.16
CA THR A 145 0.08 -4.54 7.89
C THR A 145 -0.89 -5.69 7.67
N GLU A 146 -0.47 -6.88 8.08
CA GLU A 146 -1.26 -8.09 8.02
C GLU A 146 -2.54 -8.00 8.85
N GLY A 147 -3.61 -8.62 8.36
CA GLY A 147 -4.89 -8.71 9.08
C GLY A 147 -5.76 -7.46 9.00
N VAL A 148 -5.41 -6.48 8.16
CA VAL A 148 -6.14 -5.21 8.02
C VAL A 148 -7.23 -5.29 6.96
N ASN A 149 -8.42 -4.79 7.30
CA ASN A 149 -9.50 -4.50 6.37
C ASN A 149 -9.68 -2.98 6.18
N ILE A 150 -9.71 -2.52 4.93
CA ILE A 150 -10.03 -1.14 4.55
C ILE A 150 -11.40 -1.15 3.90
N GLY A 151 -12.38 -0.56 4.60
CA GLY A 151 -13.78 -0.58 4.20
C GLY A 151 -14.05 0.22 2.92
N GLN A 152 -15.15 -0.10 2.25
CA GLN A 152 -15.55 0.49 0.98
C GLN A 152 -15.57 2.02 1.03
N ASN A 153 -15.17 2.69 -0.06
CA ASN A 153 -15.11 4.15 -0.16
C ASN A 153 -14.20 4.84 0.88
N ALA A 154 -13.36 4.09 1.60
CA ALA A 154 -12.37 4.68 2.50
C ALA A 154 -11.20 5.28 1.72
N ALA A 155 -10.62 6.34 2.28
CA ALA A 155 -9.46 6.98 1.73
C ALA A 155 -8.36 7.09 2.79
N VAL A 156 -7.22 6.46 2.54
CA VAL A 156 -6.00 6.60 3.36
C VAL A 156 -5.12 7.62 2.64
N VAL A 157 -5.31 8.90 2.94
CA VAL A 157 -4.80 10.00 2.08
C VAL A 157 -3.51 10.64 2.57
N GLY A 158 -3.06 10.31 3.78
CA GLY A 158 -1.76 10.77 4.27
C GLY A 158 -0.66 9.98 3.57
N ALA A 159 0.11 10.61 2.68
CA ALA A 159 1.33 9.97 2.17
C ALA A 159 2.20 9.53 3.37
N ASN A 160 2.86 8.38 3.26
CA ASN A 160 3.59 7.72 4.37
C ASN A 160 2.71 7.25 5.55
N SER A 161 1.43 6.95 5.32
CA SER A 161 0.57 6.37 6.36
C SER A 161 0.98 4.92 6.69
N VAL A 162 0.80 4.52 7.95
CA VAL A 162 1.04 3.15 8.42
C VAL A 162 -0.24 2.59 9.01
N VAL A 163 -0.92 1.77 8.23
CA VAL A 163 -2.22 1.18 8.55
C VAL A 163 -2.00 -0.12 9.32
N THR A 164 -2.29 -0.08 10.62
CA THR A 164 -2.08 -1.20 11.56
C THR A 164 -3.38 -1.80 12.10
N LYS A 165 -4.52 -1.21 11.73
CA LYS A 165 -5.87 -1.55 12.20
C LYS A 165 -6.87 -1.26 11.08
N ASP A 166 -8.03 -1.91 11.18
CA ASP A 166 -9.11 -1.75 10.20
C ASP A 166 -9.55 -0.29 10.05
N ILE A 167 -9.78 0.11 8.80
CA ILE A 167 -10.25 1.44 8.44
C ILE A 167 -11.75 1.34 8.13
N PRO A 168 -12.62 2.10 8.82
CA PRO A 168 -14.05 2.06 8.55
C PRO A 168 -14.38 2.50 7.12
N PRO A 169 -15.47 1.97 6.54
CA PRO A 169 -15.96 2.44 5.24
C PRO A 169 -16.29 3.93 5.30
N HIS A 170 -16.28 4.58 4.14
CA HIS A 170 -16.62 6.00 4.00
C HIS A 170 -15.84 6.92 4.95
N SER A 171 -14.59 6.60 5.24
CA SER A 171 -13.73 7.38 6.14
C SER A 171 -12.54 7.98 5.41
N ILE A 172 -11.93 8.99 6.03
CA ILE A 172 -10.66 9.58 5.62
C ILE A 172 -9.70 9.40 6.79
N ALA A 173 -8.59 8.71 6.53
CA ALA A 173 -7.60 8.37 7.53
C ALA A 173 -6.19 8.76 7.09
N VAL A 174 -5.35 9.15 8.05
CA VAL A 174 -3.97 9.61 7.81
C VAL A 174 -3.03 9.23 8.95
N GLY A 175 -1.73 9.19 8.69
CA GLY A 175 -0.67 9.17 9.70
C GLY A 175 -0.08 7.79 10.01
N CYS A 176 0.86 7.77 10.95
CA CYS A 176 1.59 6.59 11.42
C CYS A 176 1.60 6.56 12.97
N PRO A 177 0.84 5.66 13.63
CA PRO A 177 -0.18 4.80 13.03
C PRO A 177 -1.36 5.63 12.50
N THR A 178 -2.04 5.10 11.49
CA THR A 178 -3.17 5.77 10.84
C THR A 178 -4.33 6.00 11.83
N LYS A 179 -4.92 7.20 11.77
CA LYS A 179 -6.13 7.60 12.50
C LYS A 179 -7.18 8.15 11.55
N VAL A 180 -8.45 7.84 11.81
CA VAL A 180 -9.59 8.40 11.07
C VAL A 180 -9.79 9.83 11.54
N ILE A 181 -9.65 10.79 10.62
CA ILE A 181 -9.79 12.22 10.91
C ILE A 181 -11.16 12.76 10.53
N LYS A 182 -11.87 12.07 9.62
CA LYS A 182 -13.16 12.53 9.12
C LYS A 182 -13.95 11.37 8.50
N PHE A 183 -15.28 11.40 8.59
CA PHE A 183 -16.18 10.59 7.75
C PHE A 183 -16.66 11.39 6.53
N LYS A 184 -16.96 10.71 5.41
CA LYS A 184 -17.37 11.39 4.18
C LYS A 184 -18.63 12.22 4.43
N SER A 185 -18.66 13.45 3.91
CA SER A 185 -19.69 14.46 4.22
C SER A 185 -21.07 14.14 3.67
N TYR A 186 -21.20 13.13 2.81
CA TYR A 186 -22.51 12.68 2.32
C TYR A 186 -23.21 11.70 3.27
N LEU A 187 -22.54 11.27 4.34
CA LEU A 187 -23.17 10.45 5.38
C LEU A 187 -24.01 11.33 6.31
N ASN A 188 -25.14 10.78 6.77
CA ASN A 188 -25.93 11.41 7.81
C ASN A 188 -25.33 11.14 9.21
N ASP A 189 -25.76 11.91 10.21
CA ASP A 189 -25.24 11.82 11.58
C ASP A 189 -25.45 10.45 12.21
N LYS A 190 -26.57 9.79 11.93
CA LYS A 190 -26.88 8.45 12.47
C LYS A 190 -25.87 7.41 11.99
N ASP A 191 -25.53 7.42 10.71
CA ASP A 191 -24.53 6.52 10.12
C ASP A 191 -23.13 6.83 10.63
N ILE A 192 -22.78 8.12 10.76
CA ILE A 192 -21.52 8.56 11.34
C ILE A 192 -21.37 8.08 12.78
N ILE A 193 -22.40 8.27 13.62
CA ILE A 193 -22.39 7.84 15.03
C ILE A 193 -22.25 6.32 15.13
N LYS A 194 -22.95 5.56 14.27
CA LYS A 194 -22.82 4.10 14.22
C LYS A 194 -21.38 3.67 13.90
N LEU A 195 -20.80 4.20 12.81
CA LEU A 195 -19.41 3.93 12.44
C LEU A 195 -18.44 4.35 13.53
N ALA A 196 -18.67 5.48 14.18
CA ALA A 196 -17.82 5.97 15.26
C ALA A 196 -17.81 5.04 16.47
N LYS A 197 -18.96 4.44 16.82
CA LYS A 197 -19.06 3.46 17.90
C LYS A 197 -18.27 2.19 17.58
N ASP A 198 -18.46 1.65 16.38
CA ASP A 198 -17.81 0.41 15.95
C ASP A 198 -16.29 0.56 15.82
N TYR A 199 -15.80 1.77 15.47
CA TYR A 199 -14.39 2.05 15.18
C TYR A 199 -13.75 3.07 16.14
N TRP A 200 -14.27 3.21 17.36
CA TRP A 200 -13.83 4.26 18.29
C TRP A 200 -12.32 4.35 18.51
N ASN A 201 -11.63 3.20 18.56
CA ASN A 201 -10.21 3.13 18.90
C ASN A 201 -9.26 3.68 17.81
N ILE A 202 -9.73 3.83 16.57
CA ILE A 202 -8.94 4.37 15.46
C ILE A 202 -9.27 5.82 15.14
N LEU A 203 -10.31 6.39 15.73
CA LEU A 203 -10.64 7.80 15.51
C LEU A 203 -9.56 8.72 16.11
N HIS A 204 -9.25 9.79 15.39
CA HIS A 204 -8.41 10.88 15.88
C HIS A 204 -9.12 11.61 17.03
N GLN A 205 -8.36 12.12 18.01
CA GLN A 205 -8.94 12.73 19.22
C GLN A 205 -9.87 13.93 18.90
N ASN A 206 -9.51 14.74 17.91
CA ASN A 206 -10.34 15.88 17.49
C ASN A 206 -11.70 15.41 16.93
N LEU A 207 -11.72 14.30 16.18
CA LEU A 207 -12.96 13.74 15.66
C LEU A 207 -13.82 13.19 16.81
N LYS A 208 -13.21 12.49 17.77
CA LYS A 208 -13.91 12.02 18.97
C LYS A 208 -14.58 13.16 19.73
N LYS A 209 -13.83 14.24 19.99
CA LYS A 209 -14.35 15.42 20.69
C LYS A 209 -15.55 16.02 19.96
N HIS A 210 -15.44 16.20 18.65
CA HIS A 210 -16.52 16.75 17.82
C HIS A 210 -17.79 15.88 17.87
N LEU A 211 -17.64 14.56 17.75
CA LEU A 211 -18.76 13.62 17.77
C LEU A 211 -19.46 13.56 19.13
N LEU A 212 -18.71 13.71 20.23
CA LEU A 212 -19.29 13.77 21.58
C LEU A 212 -20.15 15.03 21.75
N THR A 213 -19.64 16.19 21.32
CA THR A 213 -20.41 17.44 21.35
C THR A 213 -21.69 17.34 20.51
N GLN A 214 -21.62 16.78 19.30
CA GLN A 214 -22.82 16.56 18.47
C GLN A 214 -23.83 15.61 19.12
N TYR A 215 -23.35 14.55 19.80
CA TYR A 215 -24.23 13.62 20.48
C TYR A 215 -24.97 14.27 21.66
N GLU A 216 -24.29 15.13 22.42
CA GLU A 216 -24.91 15.93 23.48
C GLU A 216 -25.97 16.91 22.93
N GLU A 217 -25.65 17.62 21.84
CA GLU A 217 -26.60 18.53 21.16
C GLU A 217 -27.86 17.81 20.66
N LEU A 218 -27.70 16.64 20.04
CA LEU A 218 -28.83 15.84 19.53
C LEU A 218 -29.75 15.31 20.63
N ASN A 219 -29.20 14.97 21.81
CA ASN A 219 -30.03 14.54 22.94
C ASN A 219 -30.73 15.72 23.62
N ASN A 220 -30.14 16.92 23.62
CA ASN A 220 -30.73 18.11 24.24
C ASN A 220 -31.85 18.76 23.40
N LEU A 221 -31.99 18.41 22.12
CA LEU A 221 -33.08 18.88 21.23
C LEU A 221 -34.32 17.97 21.27
N GLY A 222 -34.24 16.86 22.00
CA GLY A 222 -35.31 15.86 22.14
C GLY A 222 -36.13 15.96 23.43
N ASP A 223 -35.80 16.91 24.32
CA ASP A 223 -36.50 17.26 25.56
C ASP A 223 -37.23 18.61 25.42
#